data_AF-A0A2N2SRE3-F1
#
_entry.id   AF-A0A2N2SRE3-F1
#
_cell.length_a   1.000
_cell.length_b   1.000
_cell.length_c   1.000
_cell.angle_alpha   90.00
_cell.angle_beta   90.00
_cell.angle_gamma   90.00
#
_symmetry.space_group_name_H-M   'P 1'
#
loop_
_entity.id
_entity.type
_entity.pdbx_description
1 polymer ?
#
loop_
_entity_poly.entity_id
_entity_poly.type
_entity_poly.pdbx_seq_one_letter_code
_entity_poly.pdbx_strand_id
1 'polypeptide(L)' 'MAETFFSPCPRGLEPLLVDELRALGADSTEAMHGGVMWSGEWTACYRANLESR' A
#
# COMPACT_ATOMS: atom_id res chain seq x y z
N MET A 1 8.09 7.86 12.61
CA MET A 1 8.64 8.60 11.46
C MET A 1 8.11 7.88 10.25
N ALA A 2 7.39 8.60 9.39
CA ALA A 2 6.75 7.99 8.23
C ALA A 2 7.80 7.63 7.17
N GLU A 3 7.73 6.39 6.69
CA GLU A 3 8.57 5.85 5.63
C GLU A 3 7.78 5.76 4.32
N THR A 4 8.49 5.63 3.20
CA THR A 4 7.88 5.39 1.89
C THR A 4 8.08 3.93 1.48
N PHE A 5 7.01 3.31 0.99
CA PHE A 5 6.96 1.91 0.60
C PHE A 5 6.39 1.76 -0.81
N PHE A 6 6.69 0.62 -1.42
CA PHE A 6 6.08 0.19 -2.68
C PHE A 6 5.56 -1.23 -2.54
N SER A 7 4.27 -1.42 -2.83
CA SER A 7 3.61 -2.73 -2.81
C SER A 7 3.30 -3.17 -4.24
N PRO A 8 4.02 -4.15 -4.81
CA PRO A 8 3.76 -4.63 -6.17
C PRO A 8 2.46 -5.45 -6.23
N CYS A 9 1.77 -5.41 -7.37
CA CYS A 9 0.59 -6.26 -7.63
C CYS A 9 0.42 -6.58 -9.13
N PRO A 10 -0.38 -7.61 -9.48
CA PRO A 10 -0.80 -7.83 -10.86
C PRO A 10 -1.46 -6.59 -11.48
N ARG A 11 -1.23 -6.39 -12.78
CA ARG A 11 -1.81 -5.27 -13.55
C ARG A 11 -3.34 -5.28 -13.45
N GLY A 12 -3.91 -4.11 -13.19
CA GLY A 12 -5.34 -3.89 -13.04
C GLY A 12 -5.83 -3.98 -11.58
N LEU A 13 -5.00 -4.47 -10.65
CA LEU A 13 -5.35 -4.53 -9.23
C LEU A 13 -4.90 -3.29 -8.45
N GLU A 14 -4.14 -2.37 -9.05
CA GLU A 14 -3.61 -1.19 -8.37
C GLU A 14 -4.70 -0.36 -7.68
N PRO A 15 -5.88 -0.09 -8.28
CA PRO A 15 -6.95 0.65 -7.59
C PRO A 15 -7.48 -0.09 -6.35
N LEU A 16 -7.60 -1.42 -6.42
CA LEU A 16 -8.05 -2.24 -5.28
C LEU A 16 -6.99 -2.24 -4.17
N LEU A 17 -5.72 -2.36 -4.54
CA LEU A 17 -4.62 -2.30 -3.59
C LEU A 17 -4.48 -0.91 -2.94
N VAL A 18 -4.77 0.18 -3.65
CA VAL A 18 -4.82 1.53 -3.06
C VAL A 18 -5.86 1.59 -1.94
N ASP A 19 -7.08 1.11 -2.20
CA ASP A 19 -8.16 1.15 -1.22
C ASP A 19 -7.88 0.24 -0.02
N GLU A 20 -7.30 -0.95 -0.26
CA GLU A 20 -6.88 -1.86 0.80
C GLU A 20 -5.77 -1.25 1.67
N LEU A 21 -4.72 -0.68 1.06
CA LEU A 21 -3.62 -0.04 1.80
C LEU A 21 -4.13 1.14 2.64
N ARG A 22 -5.06 1.95 2.13
CA ARG A 22 -5.73 3.01 2.91
C ARG A 22 -6.47 2.44 4.11
N ALA A 23 -7.23 1.35 3.94
CA ALA A 23 -7.90 0.67 5.05
C ALA A 23 -6.91 0.10 6.08
N LEU A 24 -5.73 -0.32 5.64
CA LEU A 24 -4.61 -0.77 6.47
C LEU A 24 -3.73 0.38 6.99
N GLY A 25 -4.20 1.63 6.86
CA GLY A 25 -3.60 2.85 7.41
C GLY A 25 -2.36 3.36 6.70
N ALA A 26 -2.25 3.10 5.39
CA ALA A 26 -1.32 3.78 4.53
C ALA A 26 -1.79 5.21 4.22
N ASP A 27 -0.85 6.14 4.24
CA ASP A 27 -0.99 7.53 3.80
C ASP A 27 -0.42 7.71 2.38
N SER A 28 -0.77 8.81 1.71
CA SER A 28 -0.21 9.20 0.40
C SER A 28 -0.15 8.07 -0.65
N THR A 29 -1.23 7.30 -0.77
CA THR A 29 -1.35 6.15 -1.67
C THR A 29 -1.60 6.55 -3.11
N GLU A 30 -0.73 6.11 -4.02
CA GLU A 30 -0.77 6.39 -5.45
C GLU A 30 -0.53 5.11 -6.26
N ALA A 31 -1.49 4.79 -7.16
CA ALA A 31 -1.35 3.69 -8.09
C ALA A 31 -0.29 4.00 -9.15
N MET A 32 0.68 3.10 -9.30
CA MET A 32 1.78 3.15 -10.26
C MET A 32 1.68 1.94 -11.19
N HIS A 33 2.44 1.90 -12.29
CA HIS A 33 2.42 0.70 -13.13
C HIS A 33 2.94 -0.54 -12.35
N GLY A 34 2.06 -1.52 -12.10
CA GLY A 34 2.41 -2.78 -11.44
C GLY A 34 2.48 -2.71 -9.90
N GLY A 35 1.90 -1.69 -9.27
CA GLY A 35 1.82 -1.61 -7.82
C GLY A 35 1.36 -0.26 -7.28
N VAL A 36 1.52 -0.06 -5.97
CA VAL A 36 1.12 1.16 -5.28
C VAL A 36 2.29 1.72 -4.49
N MET A 37 2.59 3.00 -4.70
CA MET A 37 3.49 3.77 -3.84
C MET A 37 2.67 4.36 -2.69
N TRP A 38 3.20 4.32 -1.48
CA TRP A 38 2.51 4.83 -0.30
C TRP A 38 3.49 5.18 0.82
N SER A 39 3.03 5.94 1.80
CA SER A 39 3.81 6.30 2.99
C SER A 39 3.12 5.86 4.27
N GLY A 40 3.86 5.62 5.34
CA GLY A 40 3.25 5.34 6.64
C GLY A 40 4.26 4.96 7.71
N GLU A 41 3.78 4.82 8.94
CA GLU A 41 4.58 4.28 10.04
C GLU A 41 4.78 2.77 9.86
N TRP A 42 5.79 2.20 10.53
CA TRP A 42 6.10 0.77 10.47
C TRP A 42 4.92 -0.14 10.84
N THR A 43 4.02 0.31 11.71
CA THR A 43 2.79 -0.43 12.02
C THR A 43 1.89 -0.62 10.80
N ALA A 44 1.79 0.39 9.91
CA ALA A 44 1.07 0.24 8.65
C ALA A 44 1.78 -0.74 7.71
N CYS A 45 3.12 -0.71 7.65
CA CYS A 45 3.92 -1.69 6.90
C CYS A 45 3.69 -3.13 7.37
N TYR A 46 3.67 -3.36 8.69
CA TYR A 46 3.40 -4.67 9.23
C TYR A 46 1.98 -5.15 8.90
N ARG A 47 0.97 -4.30 9.06
CA ARG A 47 -0.41 -4.66 8.67
C ARG A 47 -0.55 -4.94 7.18
N ALA A 48 0.02 -4.10 6.32
CA ALA A 48 0.04 -4.32 4.88
C ALA A 48 0.61 -5.71 4.52
N ASN A 49 1.70 -6.13 5.17
CA ASN A 49 2.31 -7.44 4.90
C ASN A 49 1.52 -8.63 5.51
N LEU A 50 0.82 -8.43 6.62
CA LEU A 50 0.12 -9.49 7.33
C LEU A 50 -1.34 -9.68 6.87
N GLU A 51 -1.96 -8.62 6.34
CA GLU A 51 -3.41 -8.55 6.16
C GLU A 51 -3.86 -8.29 4.71
N SER A 52 -2.99 -7.78 3.83
CA SER A 52 -3.28 -7.59 2.39
C SER A 52 -3.47 -8.94 1.66
N ARG A 53 -4.43 -9.04 0.75
CA ARG A 53 -4.83 -10.30 0.08
C ARG A 53 -4.70 -10.31 -1.44
#